data_AF-A0A0D2C876-F1
#
_entry.id   AF-A0A0D2C876-F1
#
_cell.length_a   1.000
_cell.length_b   1.000
_cell.length_c   1.000
_cell.angle_alpha   90.00
_cell.angle_beta   90.00
_cell.angle_gamma   90.00
#
_symmetry.space_group_name_H-M   'P 1'
#
loop_
_entity.id
_entity.type
_entity.pdbx_description
1 polymer ?
#
loop_
_entity_poly.entity_id
_entity_poly.type
_entity_poly.pdbx_seq_one_letter_code
_entity_poly.pdbx_strand_id
1 'polypeptide(L)'
;MTTRSSDTNISKAPAGLDGLAPRVVQITADEWKSFRERDTRLLPRKNETFLDYVSRVKGWKYFNDSSRFKESMSWAADRVYRSYFRAQDAWDGLRYRVKFRGFCSCTDVVAQRKVHTFWPTLSDFQRTASACCGRCWFIVQSIALYRARYAGVDPAKIQVHIRAKGHSDYQGDFSRIRVRWLPDGSSPTLEPYLAQLCQEYNNVDLELYADEGYKIDHRLFRRALPPVRSDDDICVDKIKHWIDECVREHGCGIALTERGLPTRLVDVSPDDRTESIRLVVGSEIPVDNTPFAALSHCWGDKKDRVKAIPTTTRATLPRHLDNIEWEDLTPTFRDSVTIVRRLGLRYVWIDSLCIVQDDGADFAREAARMALIYSQADLVIAATRASTGDAGLFHDRRGGPKLTIHETHPHKRSYIHVKEAISHDAFLTNDPYRFNTTLLFERAWCFQERLLGKRVVHFSADETVFECGRNIDCECRYIKSRSNAGTFKTTTLKSLSHVKSPNSRVELWYSVVEPYSASALHNETDRLPALSGFARLIASRELGGYFAGLWGYEFPAGLL
;
A
#
# COMPACT_ATOMS: atom_id res chain seq x y z
N MET A 1 -38.01 -53.20 16.38
CA MET A 1 -38.37 -53.68 17.74
C MET A 1 -37.23 -53.33 18.69
N THR A 2 -37.58 -52.59 19.75
CA THR A 2 -36.95 -52.47 21.09
C THR A 2 -35.45 -52.10 21.19
N THR A 3 -35.02 -50.89 21.59
CA THR A 3 -35.13 -50.11 22.87
C THR A 3 -34.33 -50.64 24.08
N ARG A 4 -33.36 -49.82 24.54
CA ARG A 4 -33.03 -49.39 25.93
C ARG A 4 -31.63 -48.75 25.91
N SER A 5 -31.44 -47.44 26.05
CA SER A 5 -31.54 -46.55 27.23
C SER A 5 -30.57 -46.88 28.38
N SER A 6 -29.54 -46.04 28.54
CA SER A 6 -29.01 -45.65 29.85
C SER A 6 -28.28 -44.32 29.71
N ASP A 7 -28.91 -43.27 30.23
CA ASP A 7 -28.38 -41.93 30.43
C ASP A 7 -27.22 -41.91 31.42
N THR A 8 -26.20 -41.10 31.14
CA THR A 8 -25.44 -40.38 32.18
C THR A 8 -24.97 -39.02 31.65
N ASN A 9 -25.62 -37.98 32.17
CA ASN A 9 -25.20 -36.59 32.37
C ASN A 9 -23.90 -36.10 31.68
N ILE A 10 -24.07 -35.27 30.65
CA ILE A 10 -23.09 -34.23 30.29
C ILE A 10 -23.77 -32.86 30.44
N SER A 11 -23.15 -32.03 31.25
CA SER A 11 -23.52 -30.68 31.63
C SER A 11 -23.71 -29.75 30.43
N LYS A 12 -24.73 -28.88 30.55
CA LYS A 12 -25.03 -27.77 29.64
C LYS A 12 -23.80 -26.86 29.46
N ALA A 13 -23.27 -26.78 28.23
CA ALA A 13 -22.39 -25.71 27.77
C ALA A 13 -23.22 -24.65 26.99
N PRO A 14 -22.92 -23.34 27.15
CA PRO A 14 -23.79 -22.28 26.68
C PRO A 14 -23.73 -22.09 25.15
N ALA A 15 -24.88 -21.77 24.58
CA ALA A 15 -25.06 -21.44 23.17
C ALA A 15 -24.29 -20.16 22.79
N GLY A 16 -23.62 -20.19 21.65
CA GLY A 16 -23.26 -18.99 20.91
C GLY A 16 -21.86 -19.01 20.33
N LEU A 17 -21.63 -19.76 19.26
CA LEU A 17 -20.43 -19.60 18.41
C LEU A 17 -20.64 -20.00 16.94
N ASP A 18 -21.87 -19.89 16.41
CA ASP A 18 -22.14 -20.04 14.97
C ASP A 18 -22.73 -18.75 14.41
N GLY A 19 -21.92 -17.99 13.64
CA GLY A 19 -22.41 -16.83 12.88
C GLY A 19 -21.55 -15.57 12.97
N LEU A 20 -20.30 -15.62 12.52
CA LEU A 20 -19.51 -14.42 12.21
C LEU A 20 -19.36 -14.27 10.69
N ALA A 21 -20.49 -14.07 10.02
CA ALA A 21 -20.50 -13.36 8.75
C ALA A 21 -20.32 -11.85 9.01
N PRO A 22 -19.65 -11.09 8.12
CA PRO A 22 -19.50 -9.64 8.28
C PRO A 22 -20.88 -8.97 8.36
N ARG A 23 -21.25 -8.50 9.56
CA ARG A 23 -22.51 -7.81 9.78
C ARG A 23 -22.49 -6.48 9.02
N VAL A 24 -23.29 -6.40 7.97
CA VAL A 24 -23.66 -5.13 7.34
C VAL A 24 -24.37 -4.29 8.41
N VAL A 25 -23.74 -3.20 8.85
CA VAL A 25 -24.43 -2.19 9.66
C VAL A 25 -25.31 -1.40 8.69
N GLN A 26 -26.62 -1.65 8.73
CA GLN A 26 -27.62 -0.91 7.95
C GLN A 26 -28.00 0.36 8.72
N ILE A 27 -27.98 1.52 8.06
CA ILE A 27 -28.42 2.80 8.61
C ILE A 27 -29.81 3.07 8.06
N THR A 28 -30.85 3.07 8.87
CA THR A 28 -32.19 3.35 8.35
C THR A 28 -32.34 4.81 7.92
N ALA A 29 -33.22 5.07 6.94
CA ALA A 29 -33.52 6.44 6.49
C ALA A 29 -34.03 7.32 7.64
N ASP A 30 -34.70 6.72 8.64
CA ASP A 30 -35.24 7.40 9.81
C ASP A 30 -34.16 7.72 10.86
N GLU A 31 -33.17 6.85 11.05
CA GLU A 31 -31.98 7.17 11.86
C GLU A 31 -31.20 8.34 11.25
N TRP A 32 -31.05 8.36 9.93
CA TRP A 32 -30.40 9.45 9.20
C TRP A 32 -31.21 10.75 9.22
N LYS A 33 -32.55 10.67 9.15
CA LYS A 33 -33.45 11.82 9.17
C LYS A 33 -33.58 12.43 10.57
N SER A 34 -33.70 11.62 11.63
CA SER A 34 -33.69 12.13 13.02
C SER A 34 -32.32 12.71 13.42
N PHE A 35 -31.24 12.29 12.76
CA PHE A 35 -29.91 12.87 12.89
C PHE A 35 -29.84 14.27 12.23
N ARG A 36 -30.60 14.50 11.16
CA ARG A 36 -30.63 15.74 10.37
C ARG A 36 -31.48 16.85 11.00
N GLU A 37 -32.49 16.49 11.78
CA GLU A 37 -33.51 17.42 12.31
C GLU A 37 -33.22 17.90 13.75
N ARG A 38 -32.20 17.34 14.42
CA ARG A 38 -31.76 17.78 15.75
C ARG A 38 -30.76 18.94 15.64
N ASP A 39 -31.29 20.16 15.76
CA ASP A 39 -30.80 21.18 16.71
C ASP A 39 -30.60 22.62 16.13
N THR A 40 -31.69 23.39 16.10
CA THR A 40 -31.68 24.85 15.87
C THR A 40 -31.41 25.67 17.14
N ARG A 41 -31.20 25.05 18.31
CA ARG A 41 -31.12 25.73 19.62
C ARG A 41 -29.70 26.17 19.99
N LEU A 42 -28.70 25.69 19.26
CA LEU A 42 -27.27 26.01 19.44
C LEU A 42 -26.79 27.21 18.60
N LEU A 43 -27.69 27.91 17.89
CA LEU A 43 -27.33 29.12 17.15
C LEU A 43 -27.26 30.34 18.09
N PRO A 44 -26.34 31.28 17.84
CA PRO A 44 -26.40 32.58 18.50
C PRO A 44 -27.63 33.36 18.06
N ARG A 45 -28.29 34.02 19.01
CA ARG A 45 -29.47 34.84 18.71
C ARG A 45 -29.04 36.15 18.07
N LYS A 46 -29.93 36.74 17.25
CA LYS A 46 -29.73 38.06 16.67
C LYS A 46 -29.59 39.05 17.85
N ASN A 47 -28.40 39.65 17.99
CA ASN A 47 -27.99 40.55 19.10
C ASN A 47 -27.41 39.89 20.37
N GLU A 48 -27.10 38.60 20.35
CA GLU A 48 -26.36 37.94 21.45
C GLU A 48 -24.86 38.23 21.36
N THR A 49 -24.23 38.66 22.46
CA THR A 49 -22.77 38.86 22.51
C THR A 49 -22.03 37.52 22.60
N PHE A 50 -20.75 37.48 22.22
CA PHE A 50 -19.94 36.26 22.30
C PHE A 50 -19.92 35.66 23.72
N LEU A 51 -19.88 36.50 24.76
CA LEU A 51 -19.87 36.07 26.16
C LEU A 51 -21.22 35.51 26.61
N ASP A 52 -22.34 36.09 26.16
CA ASP A 52 -23.68 35.57 26.44
C ASP A 52 -23.90 34.20 25.79
N TYR A 53 -23.44 34.03 24.56
CA TYR A 53 -23.48 32.76 23.85
C TYR A 53 -22.68 31.67 24.58
N VAL A 54 -21.45 31.97 25.00
CA VAL A 54 -20.58 31.02 25.71
C VAL A 54 -21.12 30.68 27.10
N SER A 55 -21.67 31.67 27.81
CA SER A 55 -22.32 31.48 29.11
C SER A 55 -23.54 30.56 29.00
N ARG A 56 -24.39 30.78 27.98
CA ARG A 56 -25.60 29.99 27.71
C ARG A 56 -25.31 28.55 27.29
N VAL A 57 -24.27 28.33 26.47
CA VAL A 57 -24.00 27.01 25.87
C VAL A 57 -23.09 26.14 26.75
N LYS A 58 -22.20 26.74 27.57
CA LYS A 58 -21.17 25.96 28.30
C LYS A 58 -21.15 26.12 29.82
N GLY A 59 -21.89 27.05 30.43
CA GLY A 59 -21.96 27.14 31.90
C GLY A 59 -20.61 27.28 32.61
N TRP A 60 -19.65 27.98 32.01
CA TRP A 60 -18.30 28.17 32.58
C TRP A 60 -18.30 29.25 33.67
N LYS A 61 -17.94 28.87 34.91
CA LYS A 61 -17.92 29.75 36.10
C LYS A 61 -16.53 30.27 36.52
N TYR A 62 -15.48 30.09 35.72
CA TYR A 62 -14.13 30.52 36.07
C TYR A 62 -13.61 31.55 35.07
N PHE A 63 -13.59 32.84 35.45
CA PHE A 63 -12.68 33.91 35.00
C PHE A 63 -13.16 35.21 35.67
N ASN A 64 -12.94 35.33 36.98
CA ASN A 64 -13.38 36.50 37.75
C ASN A 64 -12.28 37.42 38.26
N ASP A 65 -11.05 37.32 37.78
CA ASP A 65 -10.00 38.28 38.16
C ASP A 65 -9.06 38.63 37.00
N SER A 66 -9.45 39.66 36.25
CA SER A 66 -8.57 40.73 35.74
C SER A 66 -9.36 41.57 34.74
N SER A 67 -9.66 42.81 35.13
CA SER A 67 -10.44 43.76 34.32
C SER A 67 -9.76 44.12 32.99
N ARG A 68 -8.43 44.12 32.94
CA ARG A 68 -7.65 44.46 31.73
C ARG A 68 -7.61 43.36 30.66
N PHE A 69 -7.82 42.09 31.00
CA PHE A 69 -7.82 40.98 30.04
C PHE A 69 -9.18 40.84 29.33
N LYS A 70 -10.28 41.26 29.98
CA LYS A 70 -11.65 41.23 29.43
C LYS A 70 -11.86 42.23 28.29
N GLU A 71 -11.27 43.43 28.36
CA GLU A 71 -11.49 44.47 27.33
C GLU A 71 -10.74 44.19 26.01
N SER A 72 -9.51 43.68 26.07
CA SER A 72 -8.69 43.47 24.87
C SER A 72 -9.13 42.27 24.02
N MET A 73 -9.61 41.19 24.66
CA MET A 73 -10.12 40.00 23.96
C MET A 73 -11.59 40.13 23.54
N SER A 74 -12.44 40.84 24.31
CA SER A 74 -13.85 41.05 23.98
C SER A 74 -14.02 41.83 22.67
N TRP A 75 -13.27 42.92 22.50
CA TRP A 75 -13.36 43.75 21.29
C TRP A 75 -12.85 43.02 20.04
N ALA A 76 -11.72 42.31 20.14
CA ALA A 76 -11.15 41.56 19.01
C ALA A 76 -12.04 40.35 18.62
N ALA A 77 -12.54 39.61 19.61
CA ALA A 77 -13.44 38.48 19.37
C ALA A 77 -14.80 38.94 18.79
N ASP A 78 -15.38 40.04 19.29
CA ASP A 78 -16.66 40.57 18.81
C ASP A 78 -16.54 41.16 17.40
N ARG A 79 -15.39 41.75 17.05
CA ARG A 79 -15.12 42.27 15.69
C ARG A 79 -14.96 41.14 14.67
N VAL A 80 -14.28 40.05 15.02
CA VAL A 80 -14.17 38.84 14.17
C VAL A 80 -15.52 38.15 14.04
N TYR A 81 -16.28 38.05 15.13
CA TYR A 81 -17.62 37.46 15.19
C TYR A 81 -18.64 38.24 14.33
N ARG A 82 -18.63 39.58 14.37
CA ARG A 82 -19.49 40.42 13.52
C ARG A 82 -19.04 40.48 12.06
N SER A 83 -17.74 40.37 11.78
CA SER A 83 -17.21 40.31 10.41
C SER A 83 -17.59 39.01 9.70
N TYR A 84 -17.67 37.91 10.46
CA TYR A 84 -18.18 36.61 9.99
C TYR A 84 -19.66 36.68 9.56
N PHE A 85 -20.49 37.50 10.23
CA PHE A 85 -21.91 37.68 9.89
C PHE A 85 -22.13 38.54 8.64
N ARG A 86 -21.36 39.63 8.44
CA ARG A 86 -21.46 40.44 7.21
C ARG A 86 -21.06 39.64 5.96
N ALA A 87 -20.13 38.70 6.11
CA ALA A 87 -19.79 37.75 5.07
C ALA A 87 -20.88 36.69 4.83
N GLN A 88 -21.80 36.49 5.77
CA GLN A 88 -22.90 35.53 5.63
C GLN A 88 -24.11 36.15 4.92
N ASP A 89 -24.43 37.42 5.19
CA ASP A 89 -25.51 38.15 4.50
C ASP A 89 -25.19 38.42 3.02
N ALA A 90 -23.91 38.57 2.66
CA ALA A 90 -23.46 38.68 1.27
C ALA A 90 -23.56 37.36 0.46
N TRP A 91 -23.84 36.24 1.14
CA TRP A 91 -23.91 34.90 0.55
C TRP A 91 -25.33 34.36 0.35
N ASP A 92 -26.36 35.11 0.74
CA ASP A 92 -27.77 34.67 0.65
C ASP A 92 -28.37 34.75 -0.78
N GLY A 93 -27.55 35.07 -1.79
CA GLY A 93 -27.95 35.10 -3.20
C GLY A 93 -27.93 33.77 -3.96
N LEU A 94 -27.47 32.65 -3.38
CA LEU A 94 -27.35 31.36 -4.08
C LEU A 94 -28.13 30.25 -3.37
N ARG A 95 -29.30 29.94 -3.94
CA ARG A 95 -30.19 28.84 -3.55
C ARG A 95 -29.48 27.47 -3.64
N TYR A 96 -29.82 26.58 -2.70
CA TYR A 96 -29.52 25.13 -2.63
C TYR A 96 -28.06 24.70 -2.47
N ARG A 97 -27.53 24.77 -1.25
CA ARG A 97 -26.51 23.82 -0.75
C ARG A 97 -26.86 23.38 0.67
N VAL A 98 -26.92 22.06 0.87
CA VAL A 98 -27.12 21.40 2.16
C VAL A 98 -26.02 21.86 3.14
N LYS A 99 -26.39 22.68 4.12
CA LYS A 99 -25.51 23.14 5.19
C LYS A 99 -25.43 22.05 6.27
N PHE A 100 -24.24 21.46 6.48
CA PHE A 100 -23.92 20.78 7.75
C PHE A 100 -23.89 21.86 8.85
N ARG A 101 -25.02 22.11 9.52
CA ARG A 101 -25.13 23.10 10.60
C ARG A 101 -25.55 22.41 11.90
N GLY A 102 -24.55 22.15 12.72
CA GLY A 102 -24.63 21.81 14.14
C GLY A 102 -23.22 21.94 14.69
N PHE A 103 -22.99 22.83 15.66
CA PHE A 103 -21.66 23.04 16.25
C PHE A 103 -21.23 21.80 17.02
N CYS A 104 -20.50 20.91 16.35
CA CYS A 104 -19.70 19.89 17.00
C CYS A 104 -18.30 20.45 17.24
N SER A 105 -17.67 20.15 18.38
CA SER A 105 -16.25 20.48 18.62
C SER A 105 -15.33 19.94 17.51
N CYS A 106 -15.78 18.96 16.74
CA CYS A 106 -15.13 18.42 15.55
C CYS A 106 -15.19 19.33 14.30
N THR A 107 -16.20 20.19 14.13
CA THR A 107 -16.27 21.16 13.03
C THR A 107 -15.30 22.34 13.22
N ASP A 108 -14.98 22.70 14.47
CA ASP A 108 -13.93 23.68 14.75
C ASP A 108 -12.54 23.15 14.40
N VAL A 109 -12.29 21.84 14.45
CA VAL A 109 -10.97 21.27 14.12
C VAL A 109 -10.67 21.35 12.62
N VAL A 110 -11.69 21.25 11.77
CA VAL A 110 -11.58 21.43 10.31
C VAL A 110 -11.64 22.91 9.92
N ALA A 111 -12.46 23.72 10.61
CA ALA A 111 -12.50 25.17 10.40
C ALA A 111 -11.20 25.88 10.85
N GLN A 112 -10.49 25.34 11.84
CA GLN A 112 -9.21 25.86 12.35
C GLN A 112 -7.97 25.43 11.55
N ARG A 113 -8.11 24.79 10.38
CA ARG A 113 -6.97 24.31 9.56
C ARG A 113 -6.01 23.37 10.32
N LYS A 114 -6.45 22.67 11.37
CA LYS A 114 -5.58 21.76 12.13
C LYS A 114 -5.38 20.47 11.34
N VAL A 115 -4.12 20.20 10.98
CA VAL A 115 -3.66 19.05 10.17
C VAL A 115 -3.86 17.71 10.90
N HIS A 116 -4.16 17.72 12.20
CA HIS A 116 -4.26 16.53 13.03
C HIS A 116 -5.26 16.73 14.18
N THR A 117 -6.22 15.81 14.32
CA THR A 117 -7.15 15.75 15.47
C THR A 117 -6.73 14.64 16.41
N PHE A 118 -6.73 14.90 17.71
CA PHE A 118 -6.35 13.94 18.75
C PHE A 118 -7.45 13.84 19.80
N TRP A 119 -7.82 12.62 20.14
CA TRP A 119 -8.69 12.30 21.26
C TRP A 119 -7.88 11.49 22.28
N PRO A 120 -7.75 11.99 23.53
CA PRO A 120 -7.06 11.29 24.60
C PRO A 120 -7.54 9.86 24.82
N THR A 121 -8.86 9.64 24.73
CA THR A 121 -9.47 8.34 24.94
C THR A 121 -10.57 8.05 23.91
N LEU A 122 -10.75 6.78 23.55
CA LEU A 122 -11.85 6.31 22.71
C LEU A 122 -13.19 6.54 23.42
N SER A 123 -13.25 6.41 24.74
CA SER A 123 -14.42 6.73 25.56
C SER A 123 -14.87 8.19 25.40
N ASP A 124 -13.95 9.15 25.45
CA ASP A 124 -14.25 10.57 25.21
C ASP A 124 -14.77 10.81 23.80
N PHE A 125 -14.16 10.12 22.83
CA PHE A 125 -14.57 10.26 21.45
C PHE A 125 -15.97 9.66 21.21
N GLN A 126 -16.28 8.51 21.80
CA GLN A 126 -17.61 7.88 21.77
C GLN A 126 -18.69 8.77 22.41
N ARG A 127 -18.40 9.36 23.57
CA ARG A 127 -19.30 10.33 24.23
C ARG A 127 -19.56 11.54 23.32
N THR A 128 -18.51 12.08 22.70
CA THR A 128 -18.62 13.24 21.81
C THR A 128 -19.39 12.89 20.52
N ALA A 129 -19.15 11.72 19.95
CA ALA A 129 -19.85 11.24 18.77
C ALA A 129 -21.36 11.06 19.03
N SER A 130 -21.72 10.61 20.24
CA SER A 130 -23.11 10.44 20.68
C SER A 130 -23.86 11.77 20.84
N ALA A 131 -23.13 12.90 20.95
CA ALA A 131 -23.68 14.25 21.11
C ALA A 131 -23.99 14.97 19.78
N CYS A 132 -24.32 14.23 18.71
CA CYS A 132 -24.92 14.70 17.45
C CYS A 132 -23.98 15.11 16.28
N CYS A 133 -22.83 14.44 16.07
CA CYS A 133 -22.08 14.57 14.79
C CYS A 133 -22.01 13.26 14.00
N GLY A 134 -22.59 13.24 12.81
CA GLY A 134 -22.73 12.05 11.98
C GLY A 134 -21.39 11.59 11.44
N ARG A 135 -20.45 12.53 11.26
CA ARG A 135 -19.05 12.22 10.92
C ARG A 135 -18.32 11.54 12.07
N CYS A 136 -18.44 12.06 13.30
CA CYS A 136 -17.78 11.44 14.47
C CYS A 136 -18.41 10.09 14.80
N TRP A 137 -19.73 9.99 14.73
CA TRP A 137 -20.43 8.72 14.86
C TRP A 137 -19.94 7.71 13.82
N PHE A 138 -19.85 8.12 12.56
CA PHE A 138 -19.34 7.27 11.48
C PHE A 138 -17.90 6.77 11.73
N ILE A 139 -17.00 7.66 12.19
CA ILE A 139 -15.62 7.28 12.52
C ILE A 139 -15.60 6.30 13.71
N VAL A 140 -16.40 6.53 14.75
CA VAL A 140 -16.52 5.61 15.89
C VAL A 140 -17.04 4.24 15.44
N GLN A 141 -18.03 4.19 14.55
CA GLN A 141 -18.48 2.92 13.96
C GLN A 141 -17.38 2.25 13.15
N SER A 142 -16.61 3.02 12.38
CA SER A 142 -15.47 2.50 11.62
C SER A 142 -14.42 1.86 12.53
N ILE A 143 -14.12 2.48 13.68
CA ILE A 143 -13.23 1.93 14.71
C ILE A 143 -13.82 0.64 15.30
N ALA A 144 -15.12 0.64 15.61
CA ALA A 144 -15.80 -0.49 16.23
C ALA A 144 -15.81 -1.76 15.36
N LEU A 145 -15.73 -1.63 14.03
CA LEU A 145 -15.58 -2.76 13.10
C LEU A 145 -14.30 -3.57 13.37
N TYR A 146 -13.28 -2.95 13.96
CA TYR A 146 -11.99 -3.56 14.27
C TYR A 146 -11.79 -3.87 15.76
N ARG A 147 -12.87 -3.93 16.54
CA ARG A 147 -12.83 -4.21 18.00
C ARG A 147 -12.05 -5.46 18.40
N ALA A 148 -11.97 -6.46 17.52
CA ALA A 148 -11.20 -7.67 17.78
C ALA A 148 -9.69 -7.40 17.93
N ARG A 149 -9.17 -6.35 17.27
CA ARG A 149 -7.74 -5.98 17.32
C ARG A 149 -7.32 -5.40 18.67
N TYR A 150 -8.27 -4.84 19.43
CA TYR A 150 -8.04 -4.25 20.75
C TYR A 150 -8.96 -4.87 21.81
N ALA A 151 -9.34 -6.14 21.61
CA ALA A 151 -10.15 -6.88 22.57
C ALA A 151 -9.43 -6.96 23.93
N GLY A 152 -10.15 -6.66 25.01
CA GLY A 152 -9.59 -6.63 26.37
C GLY A 152 -8.91 -5.32 26.78
N VAL A 153 -8.77 -4.35 25.86
CA VAL A 153 -8.25 -3.02 26.19
C VAL A 153 -9.40 -2.10 26.59
N ASP A 154 -9.28 -1.46 27.76
CA ASP A 154 -10.24 -0.45 28.21
C ASP A 154 -10.26 0.74 27.22
N PRO A 155 -11.43 1.12 26.66
CA PRO A 155 -11.54 2.29 25.77
C PRO A 155 -11.04 3.61 26.38
N ALA A 156 -10.97 3.73 27.71
CA ALA A 156 -10.35 4.87 28.41
C ALA A 156 -8.82 4.93 28.25
N LYS A 157 -8.18 3.85 27.76
CA LYS A 157 -6.73 3.74 27.53
C LYS A 157 -6.36 3.71 26.05
N ILE A 158 -7.34 3.85 25.16
CA ILE A 158 -7.14 3.84 23.71
C ILE A 158 -7.10 5.28 23.20
N GLN A 159 -6.00 5.70 22.60
CA GLN A 159 -5.89 6.99 21.93
C GLN A 159 -6.38 6.91 20.49
N VAL A 160 -7.06 7.98 20.03
CA VAL A 160 -7.53 8.09 18.64
C VAL A 160 -6.94 9.34 17.98
N HIS A 161 -6.22 9.11 16.88
CA HIS A 161 -5.56 10.13 16.09
C HIS A 161 -6.17 10.15 14.69
N ILE A 162 -6.70 11.28 14.27
CA ILE A 162 -7.30 11.44 12.95
C ILE A 162 -6.45 12.45 12.19
N ARG A 163 -5.73 11.97 11.17
CA ARG A 163 -4.83 12.81 10.37
C ARG A 163 -5.58 13.40 9.17
N ALA A 164 -5.60 14.73 9.09
CA ALA A 164 -6.12 15.44 7.94
C ALA A 164 -4.99 15.80 6.94
N LYS A 165 -5.21 15.72 5.62
CA LYS A 165 -4.22 16.28 4.67
C LYS A 165 -4.34 17.81 4.69
N GLY A 166 -3.27 18.49 5.10
CA GLY A 166 -3.13 19.94 4.97
C GLY A 166 -2.50 20.29 3.62
N HIS A 167 -3.31 20.71 2.65
CA HIS A 167 -2.88 21.61 1.59
C HIS A 167 -3.62 22.94 1.77
N SER A 168 -2.94 24.06 1.49
CA SER A 168 -3.42 25.44 1.71
C SER A 168 -4.79 25.73 1.09
N ASP A 169 -5.21 24.95 0.09
CA ASP A 169 -6.39 25.24 -0.72
C ASP A 169 -7.58 24.30 -0.44
N TYR A 170 -7.45 23.32 0.47
CA TYR A 170 -8.48 22.29 0.66
C TYR A 170 -8.69 21.92 2.15
N GLN A 171 -9.89 22.21 2.67
CA GLN A 171 -10.33 21.84 4.02
C GLN A 171 -11.09 20.49 3.98
N GLY A 172 -10.61 19.46 4.69
CA GLY A 172 -11.47 18.34 5.14
C GLY A 172 -11.00 16.89 4.96
N ASP A 173 -9.84 16.62 4.34
CA ASP A 173 -9.43 15.26 3.97
C ASP A 173 -9.04 14.37 5.16
N PHE A 174 -9.87 13.41 5.59
CA PHE A 174 -9.42 12.34 6.49
C PHE A 174 -8.55 11.33 5.72
N SER A 175 -7.26 11.27 6.04
CA SER A 175 -6.32 10.39 5.34
C SER A 175 -6.08 9.06 6.04
N ARG A 176 -6.26 9.03 7.37
CA ARG A 176 -5.99 7.87 8.24
C ARG A 176 -6.57 8.10 9.64
N ILE A 177 -7.20 7.06 10.22
CA ILE A 177 -7.67 7.02 11.61
C ILE A 177 -6.78 6.02 12.36
N ARG A 178 -5.87 6.52 13.19
CA ARG A 178 -4.98 5.70 14.01
C ARG A 178 -5.58 5.47 15.39
N VAL A 179 -5.76 4.22 15.74
CA VAL A 179 -6.21 3.76 17.06
C VAL A 179 -5.02 3.10 17.74
N ARG A 180 -4.57 3.57 18.89
CA ARG A 180 -3.36 3.04 19.55
C ARG A 180 -3.49 2.91 21.06
N TRP A 181 -2.75 1.97 21.64
CA TRP A 181 -2.71 1.68 23.07
C TRP A 181 -1.33 1.12 23.47
N LEU A 182 -0.99 1.21 24.75
CA LEU A 182 0.27 0.67 25.25
C LEU A 182 0.19 -0.86 25.41
N PRO A 183 1.25 -1.62 25.07
CA PRO A 183 1.26 -3.08 25.17
C PRO A 183 1.01 -3.63 26.58
N ASP A 184 1.47 -2.91 27.60
CA ASP A 184 1.29 -3.26 29.01
C ASP A 184 -0.12 -2.93 29.57
N GLY A 185 -0.99 -2.36 28.73
CA GLY A 185 -2.34 -1.95 29.13
C GLY A 185 -2.34 -0.77 30.10
N SER A 186 -1.23 -0.03 30.25
CA SER A 186 -1.18 1.21 31.00
C SER A 186 -1.84 2.36 30.22
N SER A 187 -2.06 3.48 30.90
CA SER A 187 -2.66 4.66 30.26
C SER A 187 -1.58 5.41 29.46
N PRO A 188 -1.81 5.69 28.18
CA PRO A 188 -0.91 6.51 27.37
C PRO A 188 -0.62 7.87 28.01
N THR A 189 0.64 8.32 28.00
CA THR A 189 0.98 9.63 28.55
C THR A 189 0.41 10.76 27.68
N LEU A 190 -0.03 11.85 28.33
CA LEU A 190 -0.44 13.10 27.66
C LEU A 190 0.76 14.05 27.45
N GLU A 191 1.98 13.57 27.69
CA GLU A 191 3.23 14.32 27.59
C GLU A 191 3.56 14.79 26.16
N PRO A 192 4.51 15.74 25.98
CA PRO A 192 4.83 16.33 24.68
C PRO A 192 5.08 15.27 23.60
N TYR A 193 4.70 15.57 22.35
CA TYR A 193 4.78 14.68 21.18
C TYR A 193 6.11 13.89 21.07
N LEU A 194 7.24 14.47 21.49
CA LEU A 194 8.56 13.82 21.48
C LEU A 194 8.68 12.64 22.46
N ALA A 195 8.08 12.72 23.66
CA ALA A 195 8.10 11.62 24.62
C ALA A 195 7.26 10.42 24.13
N GLN A 196 6.21 10.69 23.37
CA GLN A 196 5.37 9.66 22.75
C GLN A 196 6.02 8.97 21.55
N LEU A 197 7.05 9.57 20.93
CA LEU A 197 7.79 8.95 19.82
C LEU A 197 8.74 7.84 20.32
N CYS A 198 9.15 7.89 21.58
CA CYS A 198 10.05 6.91 22.19
C CYS A 198 9.33 5.69 22.79
N GLN A 199 7.99 5.74 22.88
CA GLN A 199 7.19 4.67 23.45
C GLN A 199 6.67 3.73 22.36
N GLU A 200 6.72 2.43 22.62
CA GLU A 200 6.16 1.42 21.74
C GLU A 200 4.64 1.32 21.95
N TYR A 201 3.88 1.41 20.86
CA TYR A 201 2.43 1.35 20.87
C TYR A 201 1.96 0.21 19.97
N ASN A 202 1.03 -0.59 20.48
CA ASN A 202 0.13 -1.34 19.62
C ASN A 202 -0.79 -0.36 18.90
N ASN A 203 -1.08 -0.62 17.63
CA ASN A 203 -1.95 0.26 16.85
C ASN A 203 -2.70 -0.47 15.73
N VAL A 204 -3.79 0.18 15.30
CA VAL A 204 -4.55 -0.12 14.09
C VAL A 204 -4.77 1.19 13.35
N ASP A 205 -4.20 1.30 12.16
CA ASP A 205 -4.43 2.42 11.26
C ASP A 205 -5.58 2.04 10.31
N LEU A 206 -6.64 2.84 10.26
CA LEU A 206 -7.81 2.62 9.39
C LEU A 206 -7.89 3.66 8.29
N GLU A 207 -8.37 3.24 7.14
CA GLU A 207 -8.61 4.04 5.95
C GLU A 207 -10.00 3.78 5.39
N LEU A 208 -10.58 4.79 4.76
CA LEU A 208 -11.95 4.77 4.26
C LEU A 208 -11.95 4.86 2.74
N TYR A 209 -12.70 3.98 2.11
CA TYR A 209 -12.85 3.86 0.65
C TYR A 209 -14.32 3.90 0.28
N ALA A 210 -14.69 4.51 -0.84
CA ALA A 210 -16.05 4.50 -1.34
C ALA A 210 -16.13 3.71 -2.65
N ASP A 211 -17.32 3.21 -2.98
CA ASP A 211 -17.57 2.60 -4.28
C ASP A 211 -17.29 3.58 -5.44
N GLU A 212 -16.91 3.03 -6.58
CA GLU A 212 -16.67 3.79 -7.80
C GLU A 212 -17.95 4.49 -8.25
N GLY A 213 -17.88 5.81 -8.50
CA GLY A 213 -19.03 6.63 -8.86
C GLY A 213 -19.80 7.25 -7.69
N TYR A 214 -19.43 6.98 -6.43
CA TYR A 214 -20.00 7.64 -5.26
C TYR A 214 -19.58 9.13 -5.20
N LYS A 215 -20.57 10.05 -5.19
CA LYS A 215 -20.36 11.51 -5.26
C LYS A 215 -20.66 12.26 -3.96
N ILE A 216 -20.70 11.58 -2.80
CA ILE A 216 -20.84 12.28 -1.52
C ILE A 216 -19.44 12.75 -1.06
N ASP A 217 -19.29 14.08 -1.04
CA ASP A 217 -18.16 14.84 -0.48
C ASP A 217 -16.77 14.25 -0.81
N HIS A 218 -16.22 14.63 -1.98
CA HIS A 218 -14.85 14.27 -2.41
C HIS A 218 -13.75 14.59 -1.39
N ARG A 219 -14.07 15.36 -0.33
CA ARG A 219 -13.20 15.68 0.82
C ARG A 219 -13.10 14.54 1.84
N LEU A 220 -13.90 13.48 1.74
CA LEU A 220 -13.87 12.36 2.69
C LEU A 220 -13.31 11.07 2.06
N PHE A 221 -13.53 10.87 0.76
CA PHE A 221 -13.21 9.61 0.06
C PHE A 221 -12.54 9.93 -1.29
N ARG A 222 -11.21 9.84 -1.34
CA ARG A 222 -10.43 10.14 -2.55
C ARG A 222 -9.61 8.95 -3.08
N ARG A 223 -9.60 7.82 -2.36
CA ARG A 223 -8.85 6.64 -2.78
C ARG A 223 -9.74 5.67 -3.55
N ALA A 224 -9.19 5.11 -4.62
CA ALA A 224 -9.82 3.97 -5.27
C ALA A 224 -9.74 2.78 -4.33
N LEU A 225 -10.84 2.06 -4.15
CA LEU A 225 -10.85 0.81 -3.42
C LEU A 225 -10.04 -0.23 -4.23
N PRO A 226 -8.96 -0.80 -3.67
CA PRO A 226 -8.26 -1.89 -4.36
C PRO A 226 -9.22 -3.08 -4.56
N PRO A 227 -9.22 -3.70 -5.75
CA PRO A 227 -10.00 -4.90 -6.02
C PRO A 227 -9.69 -6.00 -5.01
N VAL A 228 -10.72 -6.78 -4.67
CA VAL A 228 -10.57 -7.88 -3.70
C VAL A 228 -9.73 -8.99 -4.30
N ARG A 229 -9.96 -9.35 -5.57
CA ARG A 229 -9.13 -10.34 -6.24
C ARG A 229 -8.12 -9.68 -7.13
N SER A 230 -6.88 -10.16 -7.08
CA SER A 230 -5.79 -9.61 -7.88
C SER A 230 -5.78 -10.10 -9.34
N ASP A 231 -6.68 -11.01 -9.70
CA ASP A 231 -6.91 -11.50 -11.06
C ASP A 231 -8.15 -10.88 -11.74
N ASP A 232 -8.87 -9.97 -11.07
CA ASP A 232 -10.02 -9.30 -11.69
C ASP A 232 -9.59 -8.48 -12.93
N ASP A 233 -10.47 -8.37 -13.93
CA ASP A 233 -10.20 -7.63 -15.18
C ASP A 233 -9.76 -6.18 -14.90
N ILE A 234 -10.34 -5.55 -13.89
CA ILE A 234 -9.97 -4.19 -13.49
C ILE A 234 -8.50 -4.07 -13.04
N CYS A 235 -7.92 -5.12 -12.45
CA CYS A 235 -6.49 -5.16 -12.12
C CYS A 235 -5.63 -5.25 -13.38
N VAL A 236 -6.03 -6.11 -14.33
CA VAL A 236 -5.31 -6.29 -15.59
C VAL A 236 -5.38 -5.03 -16.45
N ASP A 237 -6.54 -4.41 -16.56
CA ASP A 237 -6.72 -3.14 -17.27
C ASP A 237 -5.91 -2.01 -16.64
N LYS A 238 -5.82 -1.99 -15.31
CA LYS A 238 -4.97 -1.05 -14.58
C LYS A 238 -3.49 -1.26 -14.91
N ILE A 239 -3.02 -2.52 -14.97
CA ILE A 239 -1.65 -2.86 -15.37
C ILE A 239 -1.38 -2.42 -16.82
N LYS A 240 -2.28 -2.72 -17.76
CA LYS A 240 -2.18 -2.26 -19.15
C LYS A 240 -2.06 -0.74 -19.23
N HIS A 241 -2.92 -0.03 -18.51
CA HIS A 241 -2.88 1.43 -18.45
C HIS A 241 -1.55 1.98 -17.94
N TRP A 242 -0.98 1.40 -16.88
CA TRP A 242 0.34 1.80 -16.37
C TRP A 242 1.46 1.53 -17.36
N ILE A 243 1.41 0.40 -18.06
CA ILE A 243 2.39 0.05 -19.10
C ILE A 243 2.28 1.07 -20.25
N ASP A 244 1.08 1.36 -20.73
CA ASP A 244 0.82 2.32 -21.81
C ASP A 244 1.27 3.74 -21.46
N GLU A 245 0.93 4.23 -20.25
CA GLU A 245 1.40 5.52 -19.72
C GLU A 245 2.93 5.59 -19.74
N CYS A 246 3.60 4.53 -19.25
CA CYS A 246 5.05 4.44 -19.24
C CYS A 246 5.69 4.41 -20.64
N VAL A 247 5.14 3.61 -21.57
CA VAL A 247 5.61 3.52 -22.96
C VAL A 247 5.52 4.89 -23.65
N ARG A 248 4.38 5.56 -23.49
CA ARG A 248 4.09 6.82 -24.18
C ARG A 248 4.87 8.02 -23.61
N GLU A 249 5.05 8.07 -22.30
CA GLU A 249 5.47 9.32 -21.62
C GLU A 249 6.86 9.26 -21.00
N HIS A 250 7.40 8.08 -20.67
CA HIS A 250 8.59 8.00 -19.81
C HIS A 250 9.87 7.60 -20.54
N GLY A 251 9.82 6.97 -21.71
CA GLY A 251 11.02 6.44 -22.38
C GLY A 251 11.87 5.57 -21.45
N CYS A 252 11.23 4.75 -20.62
CA CYS A 252 11.90 3.96 -19.59
C CYS A 252 12.72 2.82 -20.18
N GLY A 253 13.92 2.63 -19.63
CA GLY A 253 14.82 1.52 -19.90
C GLY A 253 16.26 1.90 -19.61
N ILE A 254 17.08 0.92 -19.26
CA ILE A 254 18.52 1.10 -19.11
C ILE A 254 19.17 0.57 -20.38
N ALA A 255 19.98 1.39 -21.04
CA ALA A 255 20.73 0.98 -22.23
C ALA A 255 21.97 0.19 -21.80
N LEU A 256 21.80 -1.09 -21.46
CA LEU A 256 22.92 -2.03 -21.59
C LEU A 256 23.17 -2.22 -23.09
N THR A 257 24.43 -2.10 -23.51
CA THR A 257 24.85 -1.99 -24.92
C THR A 257 24.63 -3.27 -25.73
N GLU A 258 24.56 -4.42 -25.05
CA GLU A 258 24.27 -5.71 -25.65
C GLU A 258 22.77 -5.79 -25.98
N ARG A 259 22.43 -6.24 -27.19
CA ARG A 259 21.06 -6.54 -27.60
C ARG A 259 20.95 -8.03 -27.90
N GLY A 260 19.86 -8.66 -27.46
CA GLY A 260 19.58 -10.06 -27.79
C GLY A 260 18.71 -10.75 -26.77
N LEU A 261 17.87 -11.66 -27.24
CA LEU A 261 16.99 -12.46 -26.39
C LEU A 261 17.80 -13.38 -25.47
N PRO A 262 17.23 -13.79 -24.32
CA PRO A 262 17.82 -14.84 -23.49
C PRO A 262 18.05 -16.13 -24.29
N THR A 263 18.93 -17.00 -23.83
CA THR A 263 19.23 -18.26 -24.55
C THR A 263 17.95 -19.08 -24.78
N ARG A 264 17.04 -19.07 -23.81
CA ARG A 264 15.72 -19.71 -23.89
C ARG A 264 14.66 -18.81 -23.28
N LEU A 265 13.44 -18.94 -23.80
CA LEU A 265 12.23 -18.32 -23.26
C LEU A 265 11.14 -19.40 -23.16
N VAL A 266 10.16 -19.18 -22.29
CA VAL A 266 8.93 -19.97 -22.29
C VAL A 266 7.96 -19.29 -23.25
N ASP A 267 7.59 -20.00 -24.32
CA ASP A 267 6.49 -19.64 -25.20
C ASP A 267 5.19 -20.05 -24.52
N VAL A 268 4.42 -19.05 -24.08
CA VAL A 268 3.13 -19.26 -23.45
C VAL A 268 1.98 -19.22 -24.45
N SER A 269 2.25 -19.04 -25.75
CA SER A 269 1.32 -19.01 -26.89
C SER A 269 -0.13 -18.65 -26.50
N PRO A 270 -0.58 -17.41 -26.75
CA PRO A 270 -1.89 -16.91 -26.30
C PRO A 270 -3.08 -17.52 -27.07
N ASP A 271 -3.02 -18.79 -27.47
CA ASP A 271 -4.12 -19.49 -28.13
C ASP A 271 -4.93 -20.25 -27.07
N ASP A 272 -6.17 -19.82 -26.85
CA ASP A 272 -7.08 -20.24 -25.76
C ASP A 272 -7.53 -21.71 -25.81
N ARG A 273 -6.88 -22.53 -26.64
CA ARG A 273 -7.29 -23.92 -26.93
C ARG A 273 -6.45 -24.97 -26.24
N THR A 274 -5.29 -24.60 -25.69
CA THR A 274 -4.37 -25.56 -25.05
C THR A 274 -3.68 -24.95 -23.84
N GLU A 275 -3.68 -25.67 -22.72
CA GLU A 275 -2.89 -25.33 -21.53
C GLU A 275 -1.38 -25.59 -21.72
N SER A 276 -0.95 -26.01 -22.91
CA SER A 276 0.45 -26.30 -23.23
C SER A 276 1.31 -25.05 -23.30
N ILE A 277 2.47 -25.11 -22.66
CA ILE A 277 3.57 -24.15 -22.83
C ILE A 277 4.84 -24.92 -23.17
N ARG A 278 5.86 -24.27 -23.73
CA ARG A 278 7.14 -24.92 -24.03
C ARG A 278 8.31 -23.96 -23.97
N LEU A 279 9.50 -24.50 -23.85
CA LEU A 279 10.74 -23.75 -24.07
C LEU A 279 10.97 -23.55 -25.56
N VAL A 280 11.47 -22.38 -25.90
CA VAL A 280 11.93 -22.02 -27.24
C VAL A 280 13.33 -21.43 -27.15
N VAL A 281 14.15 -21.67 -28.17
CA VAL A 281 15.53 -21.17 -28.21
C VAL A 281 15.53 -19.74 -28.73
N GLY A 282 16.12 -18.81 -27.99
CA GLY A 282 16.06 -17.37 -28.27
C GLY A 282 16.67 -16.97 -29.61
N SER A 283 17.64 -17.73 -30.13
CA SER A 283 18.24 -17.50 -31.46
C SER A 283 17.30 -17.86 -32.62
N GLU A 284 16.25 -18.63 -32.36
CA GLU A 284 15.23 -19.00 -33.36
C GLU A 284 14.07 -18.00 -33.41
N ILE A 285 14.04 -17.05 -32.48
CA ILE A 285 13.01 -16.02 -32.38
C ILE A 285 13.50 -14.75 -33.06
N PRO A 286 12.69 -14.09 -33.91
CA PRO A 286 13.04 -12.79 -34.47
C PRO A 286 13.37 -11.78 -33.36
N VAL A 287 14.60 -11.29 -33.32
CA VAL A 287 15.07 -10.41 -32.24
C VAL A 287 14.42 -9.04 -32.32
N ASP A 288 14.17 -8.54 -33.54
CA ASP A 288 13.58 -7.24 -33.76
C ASP A 288 12.15 -7.21 -33.23
N ASN A 289 11.97 -6.46 -32.14
CA ASN A 289 10.66 -6.10 -31.59
C ASN A 289 9.86 -7.27 -30.99
N THR A 290 10.52 -8.32 -30.48
CA THR A 290 9.85 -9.38 -29.71
C THR A 290 9.76 -9.03 -28.22
N PRO A 291 8.59 -8.63 -27.70
CA PRO A 291 8.45 -8.32 -26.29
C PRO A 291 8.36 -9.60 -25.45
N PHE A 292 8.98 -9.57 -24.28
CA PHE A 292 8.90 -10.66 -23.32
C PHE A 292 8.80 -10.15 -21.88
N ALA A 293 8.19 -10.96 -21.03
CA ALA A 293 8.17 -10.74 -19.59
C ALA A 293 9.29 -11.53 -18.90
N ALA A 294 9.66 -11.15 -17.68
CA ALA A 294 10.50 -11.97 -16.80
C ALA A 294 9.80 -12.15 -15.44
N LEU A 295 9.94 -13.33 -14.83
CA LEU A 295 9.35 -13.63 -13.53
C LEU A 295 10.38 -13.52 -12.41
N SER A 296 10.18 -12.55 -11.52
CA SER A 296 10.87 -12.44 -10.22
C SER A 296 10.04 -13.14 -9.14
N HIS A 297 10.55 -14.24 -8.59
CA HIS A 297 9.83 -15.06 -7.62
C HIS A 297 10.76 -15.73 -6.62
N CYS A 298 10.24 -16.23 -5.50
CA CYS A 298 10.99 -17.09 -4.57
C CYS A 298 10.75 -18.56 -4.89
N TRP A 299 11.83 -19.34 -4.97
CA TRP A 299 11.69 -20.79 -5.06
C TRP A 299 11.18 -21.35 -3.71
N GLY A 300 11.59 -20.76 -2.58
CA GLY A 300 11.25 -21.17 -1.21
C GLY A 300 12.12 -22.31 -0.68
N ASP A 301 12.11 -22.64 0.61
CA ASP A 301 12.86 -23.82 1.09
C ASP A 301 12.14 -25.12 0.71
N LYS A 302 12.90 -26.20 0.42
CA LYS A 302 12.31 -27.50 0.04
C LYS A 302 11.30 -28.03 1.07
N LYS A 303 11.52 -27.76 2.36
CA LYS A 303 10.63 -28.15 3.47
C LYS A 303 9.29 -27.40 3.48
N ASP A 304 9.24 -26.21 2.88
CA ASP A 304 8.09 -25.31 2.93
C ASP A 304 7.27 -25.36 1.62
N ARG A 305 7.70 -26.18 0.65
CA ARG A 305 7.03 -26.37 -0.63
C ARG A 305 6.09 -27.57 -0.60
N VAL A 306 4.91 -27.41 -1.18
CA VAL A 306 3.97 -28.51 -1.46
C VAL A 306 4.39 -29.22 -2.74
N LYS A 307 4.79 -28.45 -3.76
CA LYS A 307 5.22 -28.98 -5.05
C LYS A 307 6.67 -28.62 -5.34
N ALA A 308 7.40 -29.56 -5.93
CA ALA A 308 8.74 -29.26 -6.43
C ALA A 308 8.66 -28.14 -7.48
N ILE A 309 9.62 -27.21 -7.43
CA ILE A 309 9.74 -26.17 -8.47
C ILE A 309 10.11 -26.89 -9.78
N PRO A 310 9.34 -26.69 -10.87
CA PRO A 310 9.68 -27.21 -12.18
C PRO A 310 11.03 -26.67 -12.62
N THR A 311 11.95 -27.57 -12.95
CA THR A 311 13.30 -27.21 -13.39
C THR A 311 13.66 -27.91 -14.67
N THR A 312 14.38 -27.21 -15.54
CA THR A 312 14.98 -27.81 -16.72
C THR A 312 16.34 -28.40 -16.36
N THR A 313 16.56 -29.64 -16.77
CA THR A 313 17.81 -30.39 -16.67
C THR A 313 18.18 -30.92 -18.05
N ARG A 314 19.41 -31.41 -18.25
CA ARG A 314 19.80 -32.01 -19.54
C ARG A 314 18.84 -33.13 -19.96
N ALA A 315 18.34 -33.91 -19.00
CA ALA A 315 17.40 -35.00 -19.25
C ALA A 315 15.99 -34.51 -19.62
N THR A 316 15.52 -33.40 -19.04
CA THR A 316 14.17 -32.87 -19.27
C THR A 316 14.11 -31.85 -20.40
N LEU A 317 15.25 -31.30 -20.83
CA LEU A 317 15.34 -30.28 -21.88
C LEU A 317 14.64 -30.67 -23.18
N PRO A 318 14.83 -31.88 -23.77
CA PRO A 318 14.13 -32.27 -24.99
C PRO A 318 12.61 -32.26 -24.81
N ARG A 319 12.12 -32.75 -23.66
CA ARG A 319 10.70 -32.72 -23.31
C ARG A 319 10.21 -31.28 -23.19
N HIS A 320 10.90 -30.43 -22.44
CA HIS A 320 10.48 -29.04 -22.23
C HIS A 320 10.49 -28.20 -23.51
N LEU A 321 11.35 -28.51 -24.49
CA LEU A 321 11.33 -27.88 -25.81
C LEU A 321 10.10 -28.29 -26.65
N ASP A 322 9.56 -29.48 -26.41
CA ASP A 322 8.34 -29.98 -27.05
C ASP A 322 7.08 -29.48 -26.30
N ASN A 323 6.95 -29.83 -25.02
CA ASN A 323 5.86 -29.46 -24.13
C ASN A 323 6.27 -29.46 -22.64
N ILE A 324 5.70 -28.55 -21.87
CA ILE A 324 5.70 -28.56 -20.40
C ILE A 324 4.24 -28.67 -19.96
N GLU A 325 3.92 -29.76 -19.26
CA GLU A 325 2.55 -30.02 -18.80
C GLU A 325 2.09 -28.93 -17.81
N TRP A 326 0.86 -28.47 -17.97
CA TRP A 326 0.27 -27.47 -17.07
C TRP A 326 0.19 -27.99 -15.63
N GLU A 327 -0.07 -29.30 -15.50
CA GLU A 327 -0.08 -30.07 -14.27
C GLU A 327 1.27 -30.09 -13.58
N ASP A 328 2.38 -29.86 -14.28
CA ASP A 328 3.73 -29.79 -13.70
C ASP A 328 4.01 -28.39 -13.10
N LEU A 329 3.33 -27.34 -13.56
CA LEU A 329 3.57 -25.97 -13.10
C LEU A 329 3.11 -25.72 -11.67
N THR A 330 3.87 -24.92 -10.92
CA THR A 330 3.40 -24.41 -9.63
C THR A 330 2.33 -23.33 -9.82
N PRO A 331 1.50 -23.06 -8.80
CA PRO A 331 0.57 -21.93 -8.80
C PRO A 331 1.18 -20.61 -9.27
N THR A 332 2.37 -20.24 -8.76
CA THR A 332 3.05 -18.99 -9.18
C THR A 332 3.37 -19.00 -10.68
N PHE A 333 3.77 -20.14 -11.26
CA PHE A 333 4.07 -20.23 -12.69
C PHE A 333 2.80 -20.18 -13.54
N ARG A 334 1.73 -20.87 -13.12
CA ARG A 334 0.42 -20.83 -13.80
C ARG A 334 -0.15 -19.41 -13.83
N ASP A 335 -0.11 -18.72 -12.69
CA ASP A 335 -0.59 -17.33 -12.61
C ASP A 335 0.28 -16.40 -13.47
N SER A 336 1.60 -16.63 -13.49
CA SER A 336 2.53 -15.87 -14.34
C SER A 336 2.23 -16.06 -15.82
N VAL A 337 2.01 -17.30 -16.27
CA VAL A 337 1.59 -17.61 -17.64
C VAL A 337 0.25 -16.92 -17.96
N THR A 338 -0.71 -17.00 -17.04
CA THR A 338 -2.04 -16.41 -17.20
C THR A 338 -1.99 -14.90 -17.35
N ILE A 339 -1.23 -14.18 -16.51
CA ILE A 339 -1.11 -12.72 -16.63
C ILE A 339 -0.35 -12.32 -17.89
N VAL A 340 0.69 -13.05 -18.28
CA VAL A 340 1.45 -12.80 -19.53
C VAL A 340 0.52 -12.88 -20.73
N ARG A 341 -0.30 -13.94 -20.82
CA ARG A 341 -1.33 -14.10 -21.87
C ARG A 341 -2.34 -12.94 -21.85
N ARG A 342 -2.89 -12.59 -20.68
CA ARG A 342 -3.90 -11.52 -20.55
C ARG A 342 -3.37 -10.12 -20.86
N LEU A 343 -2.06 -9.91 -20.72
CA LEU A 343 -1.37 -8.68 -21.13
C LEU A 343 -0.98 -8.67 -22.61
N GLY A 344 -1.26 -9.74 -23.37
CA GLY A 344 -0.97 -9.84 -24.79
C GLY A 344 0.51 -10.15 -25.09
N LEU A 345 1.26 -10.64 -24.11
CA LEU A 345 2.64 -11.09 -24.28
C LEU A 345 2.66 -12.59 -24.59
N ARG A 346 3.66 -13.01 -25.38
CA ARG A 346 3.83 -14.43 -25.76
C ARG A 346 4.95 -15.13 -25.00
N TYR A 347 5.96 -14.39 -24.57
CA TYR A 347 7.16 -14.98 -23.99
C TYR A 347 7.36 -14.54 -22.55
N VAL A 348 7.76 -15.47 -21.71
CA VAL A 348 8.19 -15.19 -20.34
C VAL A 348 9.50 -15.92 -20.04
N TRP A 349 10.42 -15.23 -19.37
CA TRP A 349 11.62 -15.84 -18.82
C TRP A 349 11.39 -16.24 -17.36
N ILE A 350 11.65 -17.51 -17.05
CA ILE A 350 11.55 -18.09 -15.71
C ILE A 350 12.86 -18.85 -15.46
N ASP A 351 13.66 -18.42 -14.49
CA ASP A 351 15.04 -18.90 -14.24
C ASP A 351 15.16 -20.44 -14.20
N SER A 352 14.31 -21.08 -13.41
CA SER A 352 14.26 -22.54 -13.20
C SER A 352 13.97 -23.32 -14.49
N LEU A 353 13.19 -22.73 -15.42
CA LEU A 353 12.85 -23.35 -16.70
C LEU A 353 13.82 -22.97 -17.82
N CYS A 354 14.29 -21.73 -17.87
CA CYS A 354 15.11 -21.22 -18.97
C CYS A 354 16.61 -21.52 -18.81
N ILE A 355 17.05 -21.87 -17.60
CA ILE A 355 18.42 -22.29 -17.29
C ILE A 355 18.44 -23.80 -17.04
N VAL A 356 19.43 -24.48 -17.60
CA VAL A 356 19.65 -25.93 -17.37
C VAL A 356 20.35 -26.12 -16.02
N GLN A 357 19.60 -26.53 -15.00
CA GLN A 357 20.01 -26.47 -13.58
C GLN A 357 21.13 -27.44 -13.21
N ASP A 358 21.31 -28.53 -13.97
CA ASP A 358 22.38 -29.52 -13.80
C ASP A 358 23.58 -29.26 -14.75
N ASP A 359 23.64 -28.07 -15.35
CA ASP A 359 24.73 -27.61 -16.21
C ASP A 359 25.37 -26.33 -15.67
N GLY A 360 26.50 -26.47 -14.98
CA GLY A 360 27.22 -25.33 -14.40
C GLY A 360 27.71 -24.30 -15.41
N ALA A 361 27.99 -24.69 -16.67
CA ALA A 361 28.41 -23.77 -17.71
C ALA A 361 27.21 -22.96 -18.26
N ASP A 362 26.06 -23.61 -18.38
CA ASP A 362 24.79 -22.96 -18.72
C ASP A 362 24.39 -21.95 -17.64
N PHE A 363 24.43 -22.37 -16.37
CA PHE A 363 24.17 -21.51 -15.22
C PHE A 363 25.10 -20.29 -15.20
N ALA A 364 26.42 -20.48 -15.32
CA ALA A 364 27.38 -19.39 -15.31
C ALA A 364 27.12 -18.37 -16.43
N ARG A 365 26.77 -18.85 -17.62
CA ARG A 365 26.44 -18.00 -18.78
C ARG A 365 25.16 -17.21 -18.55
N GLU A 366 24.09 -17.84 -18.07
CA GLU A 366 22.81 -17.17 -17.84
C GLU A 366 22.86 -16.23 -16.63
N ALA A 367 23.53 -16.62 -15.54
CA ALA A 367 23.76 -15.77 -14.37
C ALA A 367 24.49 -14.47 -14.75
N ALA A 368 25.54 -14.56 -15.58
CA ALA A 368 26.24 -13.39 -16.11
C ALA A 368 25.35 -12.48 -16.96
N ARG A 369 24.33 -13.05 -17.62
CA ARG A 369 23.35 -12.35 -18.46
C ARG A 369 22.09 -11.91 -17.72
N MET A 370 21.84 -12.33 -16.47
CA MET A 370 20.59 -12.01 -15.76
C MET A 370 20.25 -10.53 -15.77
N ALA A 371 21.23 -9.67 -15.51
CA ALA A 371 21.01 -8.22 -15.56
C ALA A 371 20.58 -7.72 -16.95
N LEU A 372 21.11 -8.33 -18.01
CA LEU A 372 20.68 -8.06 -19.38
C LEU A 372 19.24 -8.53 -19.62
N ILE A 373 18.92 -9.76 -19.19
CA ILE A 373 17.59 -10.35 -19.32
C ILE A 373 16.53 -9.46 -18.67
N TYR A 374 16.71 -9.10 -17.40
CA TYR A 374 15.75 -8.26 -16.68
C TYR A 374 15.68 -6.83 -17.22
N SER A 375 16.80 -6.23 -17.61
CA SER A 375 16.80 -4.87 -18.19
C SER A 375 16.18 -4.80 -19.59
N GLN A 376 16.19 -5.90 -20.35
CA GLN A 376 15.58 -5.98 -21.67
C GLN A 376 14.11 -6.40 -21.62
N ALA A 377 13.68 -7.11 -20.58
CA ALA A 377 12.27 -7.49 -20.39
C ALA A 377 11.36 -6.25 -20.45
N ASP A 378 10.25 -6.36 -21.19
CA ASP A 378 9.26 -5.29 -21.30
C ASP A 378 8.43 -5.13 -20.04
N LEU A 379 8.34 -6.22 -19.27
CA LEU A 379 7.68 -6.29 -17.99
C LEU A 379 8.37 -7.33 -17.08
N VAL A 380 8.64 -6.96 -15.85
CA VAL A 380 8.99 -7.91 -14.78
C VAL A 380 7.74 -8.15 -13.93
N ILE A 381 7.33 -9.40 -13.80
CA ILE A 381 6.25 -9.82 -12.91
C ILE A 381 6.91 -10.26 -11.61
N ALA A 382 6.58 -9.57 -10.51
CA ALA A 382 7.16 -9.84 -9.20
C ALA A 382 6.12 -10.50 -8.29
N ALA A 383 6.39 -11.74 -7.88
CA ALA A 383 5.60 -12.50 -6.91
C ALA A 383 5.88 -12.02 -5.47
N THR A 384 5.65 -10.74 -5.19
CA THR A 384 6.17 -10.05 -3.98
C THR A 384 5.66 -10.64 -2.67
N ARG A 385 4.44 -11.19 -2.64
CA ARG A 385 3.88 -11.88 -1.46
C ARG A 385 4.29 -13.33 -1.29
N ALA A 386 4.95 -13.93 -2.28
CA ALA A 386 5.15 -15.38 -2.35
C ALA A 386 6.52 -15.76 -1.78
N SER A 387 6.55 -16.52 -0.68
CA SER A 387 7.79 -17.13 -0.16
C SER A 387 8.19 -18.38 -0.94
N THR A 388 7.26 -19.03 -1.62
CA THR A 388 7.48 -20.24 -2.41
C THR A 388 6.75 -20.17 -3.76
N GLY A 389 7.07 -21.10 -4.67
CA GLY A 389 6.33 -21.25 -5.92
C GLY A 389 4.86 -21.66 -5.75
N ASP A 390 4.47 -22.15 -4.57
CA ASP A 390 3.11 -22.66 -4.30
C ASP A 390 2.12 -21.55 -3.93
N ALA A 391 2.61 -20.37 -3.58
CA ALA A 391 1.75 -19.31 -3.06
C ALA A 391 0.85 -18.69 -4.14
N GLY A 392 1.28 -18.68 -5.41
CA GLY A 392 0.58 -17.97 -6.50
C GLY A 392 0.90 -16.48 -6.55
N LEU A 393 0.55 -15.84 -7.67
CA LEU A 393 0.42 -14.38 -7.76
C LEU A 393 -0.97 -13.97 -7.31
N PHE A 394 -1.98 -14.71 -7.78
CA PHE A 394 -3.38 -14.39 -7.60
C PHE A 394 -3.89 -14.85 -6.26
N HIS A 395 -4.71 -14.03 -5.61
CA HIS A 395 -5.32 -14.35 -4.33
C HIS A 395 -6.47 -13.41 -4.01
N ASP A 396 -7.33 -13.86 -3.12
CA ASP A 396 -8.29 -13.01 -2.44
C ASP A 396 -7.56 -12.18 -1.39
N ARG A 397 -7.58 -10.87 -1.57
CA ARG A 397 -7.07 -9.90 -0.61
C ARG A 397 -8.13 -9.65 0.44
N ARG A 398 -7.70 -9.17 1.62
CA ARG A 398 -8.64 -8.84 2.70
C ARG A 398 -9.66 -7.80 2.22
N GLY A 399 -10.90 -8.24 2.07
CA GLY A 399 -12.06 -7.36 1.96
C GLY A 399 -12.27 -6.64 3.29
N GLY A 400 -12.43 -5.31 3.26
CA GLY A 400 -12.76 -4.55 4.45
C GLY A 400 -14.24 -4.72 4.83
N PRO A 401 -14.60 -4.65 6.12
CA PRO A 401 -15.99 -4.48 6.52
C PRO A 401 -16.57 -3.22 5.87
N LYS A 402 -17.87 -3.30 5.52
CA LYS A 402 -18.58 -2.24 4.80
C LYS A 402 -19.62 -1.59 5.71
N LEU A 403 -19.66 -0.27 5.70
CA LEU A 403 -20.75 0.53 6.26
C LEU A 403 -21.68 0.93 5.12
N THR A 404 -22.97 0.62 5.27
CA THR A 404 -23.98 1.01 4.27
C THR A 404 -24.37 2.45 4.52
N ILE A 405 -24.24 3.31 3.50
CA ILE A 405 -24.85 4.62 3.52
C ILE A 405 -26.10 4.59 2.65
N HIS A 406 -27.20 4.99 3.25
CA HIS A 406 -28.45 5.22 2.53
C HIS A 406 -28.41 6.64 1.97
N GLU A 407 -28.30 6.75 0.64
CA GLU A 407 -28.47 8.03 -0.03
C GLU A 407 -29.92 8.50 0.13
N THR A 408 -30.15 9.80 -0.07
CA THR A 408 -31.50 10.39 -0.11
C THR A 408 -32.34 9.87 -1.28
N HIS A 409 -31.76 9.05 -2.18
CA HIS A 409 -32.47 8.36 -3.24
C HIS A 409 -32.79 6.91 -2.84
N PRO A 410 -34.09 6.51 -2.82
CA PRO A 410 -34.55 5.25 -2.24
C PRO A 410 -34.09 3.96 -2.98
N HIS A 411 -33.39 4.08 -4.10
CA HIS A 411 -32.98 2.94 -4.93
C HIS A 411 -31.46 2.80 -5.15
N LYS A 412 -30.63 3.67 -4.56
CA LYS A 412 -29.16 3.55 -4.64
C LYS A 412 -28.58 3.35 -3.25
N ARG A 413 -28.03 2.16 -3.03
CA ARG A 413 -27.19 1.86 -1.85
C ARG A 413 -25.75 2.11 -2.25
N SER A 414 -25.03 2.82 -1.39
CA SER A 414 -23.61 3.08 -1.56
C SER A 414 -22.87 2.61 -0.33
N TYR A 415 -21.70 2.00 -0.51
CA TYR A 415 -20.92 1.44 0.59
C TYR A 415 -19.67 2.27 0.84
N ILE A 416 -19.36 2.47 2.12
CA ILE A 416 -18.01 2.85 2.54
C ILE A 416 -17.34 1.60 3.09
N HIS A 417 -16.16 1.30 2.55
CA HIS A 417 -15.32 0.22 2.99
C HIS A 417 -14.30 0.79 3.97
N VAL A 418 -14.26 0.21 5.17
CA VAL A 418 -13.25 0.52 6.18
C VAL A 418 -12.19 -0.57 6.07
N LYS A 419 -10.94 -0.20 5.79
CA LYS A 419 -9.82 -1.14 5.72
C LYS A 419 -8.73 -0.73 6.69
N GLU A 420 -7.96 -1.70 7.17
CA GLU A 420 -6.65 -1.38 7.72
C GLU A 420 -5.80 -0.70 6.64
N ALA A 421 -5.01 0.29 7.05
CA ALA A 421 -4.20 1.08 6.14
C ALA A 421 -3.18 0.18 5.45
N ILE A 422 -3.15 0.24 4.12
CA ILE A 422 -2.15 -0.48 3.35
C ILE A 422 -0.80 0.15 3.62
N SER A 423 0.19 -0.67 3.97
CA SER A 423 1.57 -0.21 4.12
C SER A 423 2.24 -0.16 2.76
N HIS A 424 2.85 0.98 2.44
CA HIS A 424 3.66 1.15 1.23
C HIS A 424 5.15 1.28 1.54
N ASP A 425 5.55 0.97 2.77
CA ASP A 425 6.92 1.22 3.26
C ASP A 425 7.95 0.46 2.41
N ALA A 426 7.68 -0.81 2.07
CA ALA A 426 8.50 -1.63 1.17
C ALA A 426 8.86 -0.97 -0.18
N PHE A 427 8.01 -0.03 -0.62
CA PHE A 427 8.14 0.65 -1.90
C PHE A 427 8.61 2.11 -1.78
N LEU A 428 8.25 2.78 -0.68
CA LEU A 428 8.45 4.22 -0.49
C LEU A 428 9.68 4.57 0.36
N THR A 429 10.15 3.67 1.21
CA THR A 429 11.30 3.98 2.08
C THR A 429 12.59 3.65 1.34
N ASN A 430 13.51 4.61 1.24
CA ASN A 430 14.93 4.33 0.94
C ASN A 430 15.65 3.70 2.15
N ASP A 431 14.91 3.11 3.09
CA ASP A 431 15.43 2.52 4.32
C ASP A 431 15.88 1.08 4.04
N PRO A 432 17.20 0.79 4.06
CA PRO A 432 17.78 -0.56 4.03
C PRO A 432 17.02 -1.60 4.83
N TYR A 433 16.63 -1.24 6.04
CA TYR A 433 16.15 -2.17 7.04
C TYR A 433 14.68 -2.54 6.80
N ARG A 434 14.02 -1.88 5.85
CA ARG A 434 12.64 -2.14 5.45
C ARG A 434 12.52 -2.89 4.14
N PHE A 435 13.63 -3.18 3.46
CA PHE A 435 13.60 -4.08 2.30
C PHE A 435 13.10 -5.48 2.68
N ASN A 436 13.34 -5.94 3.91
CA ASN A 436 12.81 -7.23 4.43
C ASN A 436 11.29 -7.25 4.69
N THR A 437 10.55 -6.16 4.47
CA THR A 437 9.10 -6.13 4.75
C THR A 437 8.28 -6.93 3.74
N THR A 438 8.90 -7.43 2.67
CA THR A 438 8.27 -8.36 1.72
C THR A 438 9.18 -9.56 1.45
N LEU A 439 8.57 -10.74 1.36
CA LEU A 439 9.27 -12.03 1.26
C LEU A 439 10.17 -12.13 0.02
N LEU A 440 9.80 -11.47 -1.08
CA LEU A 440 10.61 -11.47 -2.30
C LEU A 440 11.91 -10.66 -2.16
N PHE A 441 11.89 -9.58 -1.38
CA PHE A 441 13.02 -8.67 -1.21
C PHE A 441 14.10 -9.23 -0.26
N GLU A 442 13.82 -10.34 0.42
CA GLU A 442 14.82 -11.12 1.18
C GLU A 442 15.76 -11.93 0.26
N ARG A 443 15.55 -11.90 -1.07
CA ARG A 443 16.44 -12.52 -2.05
C ARG A 443 17.44 -11.52 -2.62
N ALA A 444 18.71 -11.92 -2.63
CA ALA A 444 19.82 -11.20 -3.23
C ALA A 444 19.50 -10.73 -4.67
N TRP A 445 19.07 -11.67 -5.50
CA TRP A 445 18.76 -11.42 -6.91
C TRP A 445 17.63 -10.41 -7.13
N CYS A 446 16.60 -10.38 -6.27
CA CYS A 446 15.44 -9.50 -6.46
C CYS A 446 15.83 -8.02 -6.57
N PHE A 447 16.91 -7.62 -5.89
CA PHE A 447 17.45 -6.27 -5.99
C PHE A 447 17.72 -5.86 -7.45
N GLN A 448 18.48 -6.69 -8.17
CA GLN A 448 18.84 -6.47 -9.57
C GLN A 448 17.62 -6.53 -10.49
N GLU A 449 16.74 -7.49 -10.25
CA GLU A 449 15.51 -7.72 -11.02
C GLU A 449 14.60 -6.49 -10.97
N ARG A 450 14.41 -5.93 -9.77
CA ARG A 450 13.62 -4.73 -9.53
C ARG A 450 14.30 -3.48 -10.10
N LEU A 451 15.57 -3.25 -9.79
CA LEU A 451 16.29 -2.04 -10.18
C LEU A 451 16.44 -1.94 -11.71
N LEU A 452 16.81 -3.04 -12.37
CA LEU A 452 17.13 -3.04 -13.78
C LEU A 452 15.92 -3.17 -14.70
N GLY A 453 14.82 -3.78 -14.25
CA GLY A 453 13.61 -3.95 -15.05
C GLY A 453 13.07 -2.63 -15.60
N LYS A 454 12.61 -2.58 -16.85
CA LYS A 454 12.02 -1.34 -17.41
C LYS A 454 10.74 -0.95 -16.67
N ARG A 455 9.91 -1.96 -16.38
CA ARG A 455 8.62 -1.91 -15.72
C ARG A 455 8.50 -3.14 -14.82
N VAL A 456 8.03 -2.97 -13.60
CA VAL A 456 7.84 -4.04 -12.63
C VAL A 456 6.43 -3.96 -12.09
N VAL A 457 5.70 -5.07 -12.13
CA VAL A 457 4.39 -5.21 -11.48
C VAL A 457 4.54 -6.15 -10.30
N HIS A 458 4.32 -5.61 -9.11
CA HIS A 458 4.39 -6.32 -7.85
C HIS A 458 3.00 -6.82 -7.46
N PHE A 459 2.85 -8.15 -7.42
CA PHE A 459 1.71 -8.81 -6.78
C PHE A 459 1.99 -8.94 -5.29
N SER A 460 1.67 -7.87 -4.54
CA SER A 460 1.81 -7.83 -3.08
C SER A 460 0.55 -8.38 -2.38
N ALA A 461 0.62 -8.53 -1.05
CA ALA A 461 -0.46 -9.11 -0.25
C ALA A 461 -1.73 -8.23 -0.17
N ASP A 462 -1.57 -6.90 -0.30
CA ASP A 462 -2.68 -5.95 -0.08
C ASP A 462 -3.17 -5.29 -1.36
N GLU A 463 -2.30 -5.11 -2.36
CA GLU A 463 -2.63 -4.55 -3.67
C GLU A 463 -1.57 -4.81 -4.75
N THR A 464 -1.89 -4.47 -5.99
CA THR A 464 -0.90 -4.44 -7.07
C THR A 464 -0.16 -3.10 -7.07
N VAL A 465 1.17 -3.15 -7.19
CA VAL A 465 2.01 -1.95 -7.29
C VAL A 465 2.80 -2.00 -8.59
N PHE A 466 2.80 -0.89 -9.34
CA PHE A 466 3.58 -0.74 -10.57
C PHE A 466 4.74 0.22 -10.34
N GLU A 467 5.94 -0.17 -10.77
CA GLU A 467 7.13 0.67 -10.70
C GLU A 467 7.89 0.66 -12.04
N CYS A 468 8.25 1.84 -12.54
CA CYS A 468 9.13 2.02 -13.68
C CYS A 468 10.29 2.97 -13.32
N GLY A 469 11.19 3.25 -14.28
CA GLY A 469 12.34 4.12 -14.04
C GLY A 469 12.02 5.59 -13.70
N ARG A 470 10.77 6.03 -13.87
CA ARG A 470 10.34 7.41 -13.56
C ARG A 470 9.22 7.54 -12.56
N ASN A 471 8.39 6.52 -12.41
CA ASN A 471 7.15 6.62 -11.64
C ASN A 471 6.83 5.30 -10.93
N ILE A 472 6.10 5.42 -9.83
CA ILE A 472 5.50 4.32 -9.08
C ILE A 472 4.03 4.64 -8.83
N ASP A 473 3.17 3.65 -8.94
CA ASP A 473 1.74 3.79 -8.64
C ASP A 473 1.20 2.50 -8.03
N CYS A 474 0.05 2.59 -7.39
CA CYS A 474 -0.64 1.46 -6.78
C CYS A 474 -2.15 1.55 -7.03
N GLU A 475 -2.88 0.45 -6.86
CA GLU A 475 -4.33 0.40 -7.11
C GLU A 475 -5.09 1.42 -6.25
N CYS A 476 -4.67 1.65 -4.99
CA CYS A 476 -5.26 2.65 -4.10
C CYS A 476 -4.85 4.09 -4.41
N ARG A 477 -3.91 4.30 -5.34
CA ARG A 477 -3.34 5.59 -5.79
C ARG A 477 -2.62 6.41 -4.71
N TYR A 478 -2.35 5.81 -3.55
CA TYR A 478 -1.71 6.52 -2.44
C TYR A 478 -0.30 6.99 -2.81
N ILE A 479 0.50 6.10 -3.40
CA ILE A 479 1.89 6.36 -3.77
C ILE A 479 1.99 7.55 -4.75
N LYS A 480 1.27 7.52 -5.88
CA LYS A 480 1.24 8.60 -6.89
C LYS A 480 0.82 9.95 -6.28
N SER A 481 0.04 9.96 -5.19
CA SER A 481 -0.38 11.19 -4.50
C SER A 481 0.68 11.83 -3.59
N ARG A 482 1.82 11.16 -3.36
CA ARG A 482 2.86 11.58 -2.41
C ARG A 482 4.27 11.66 -3.01
N SER A 483 4.53 10.95 -4.09
CA SER A 483 5.90 10.74 -4.61
C SER A 483 6.42 11.94 -5.40
N ASN A 484 6.70 13.06 -4.73
CA ASN A 484 7.63 14.07 -5.27
C ASN A 484 9.11 13.72 -4.99
N ALA A 485 9.37 12.75 -4.09
CA ALA A 485 10.71 12.42 -3.59
C ALA A 485 11.41 11.25 -4.31
N GLY A 486 10.72 10.53 -5.21
CA GLY A 486 11.25 9.31 -5.85
C GLY A 486 11.28 8.08 -4.92
N THR A 487 11.20 6.88 -5.51
CA THR A 487 11.49 5.59 -4.86
C THR A 487 12.98 5.26 -4.90
N PHE A 488 13.39 4.17 -4.25
CA PHE A 488 14.72 3.58 -4.40
C PHE A 488 15.15 3.51 -5.86
N LYS A 489 14.38 2.83 -6.73
CA LYS A 489 14.70 2.68 -8.15
C LYS A 489 14.82 4.00 -8.89
N THR A 490 13.82 4.88 -8.75
CA THR A 490 13.84 6.17 -9.46
C THR A 490 14.97 7.08 -8.97
N THR A 491 15.30 7.04 -7.67
CA THR A 491 16.41 7.80 -7.08
C THR A 491 17.73 7.27 -7.60
N THR A 492 17.95 5.96 -7.53
CA THR A 492 19.18 5.32 -8.03
C THR A 492 19.38 5.58 -9.52
N LEU A 493 18.33 5.43 -10.35
CA LEU A 493 18.43 5.67 -11.80
C LEU A 493 18.65 7.15 -12.14
N LYS A 494 18.01 8.06 -11.41
CA LYS A 494 18.26 9.49 -11.56
C LYS A 494 19.70 9.83 -11.20
N SER A 495 20.21 9.34 -10.07
CA SER A 495 21.61 9.51 -9.68
C SER A 495 22.55 8.92 -10.73
N LEU A 496 22.27 7.73 -11.25
CA LEU A 496 23.05 7.08 -12.30
C LEU A 496 23.17 7.95 -13.56
N SER A 497 22.13 8.70 -13.91
CA SER A 497 22.16 9.63 -15.05
C SER A 497 22.96 10.92 -14.81
N HIS A 498 23.29 11.23 -13.55
CA HIS A 498 23.96 12.46 -13.14
C HIS A 498 25.40 12.25 -12.65
N VAL A 499 25.80 11.03 -12.28
CA VAL A 499 27.17 10.73 -11.85
C VAL A 499 28.16 10.88 -13.01
N LYS A 500 29.20 11.68 -12.78
CA LYS A 500 30.23 11.99 -13.79
C LYS A 500 31.65 11.74 -13.31
N SER A 501 31.90 11.89 -12.01
CA SER A 501 33.21 11.69 -11.39
C SER A 501 33.32 10.30 -10.75
N PRO A 502 34.55 9.78 -10.58
CA PRO A 502 34.81 8.54 -9.84
C PRO A 502 34.16 8.56 -8.44
N ASN A 503 34.39 9.61 -7.64
CA ASN A 503 33.80 9.73 -6.30
C ASN A 503 32.27 9.63 -6.33
N SER A 504 31.60 10.36 -7.23
CA SER A 504 30.13 10.32 -7.31
C SER A 504 29.60 8.94 -7.70
N ARG A 505 30.38 8.17 -8.49
CA ARG A 505 30.04 6.79 -8.85
C ARG A 505 30.22 5.84 -7.67
N VAL A 506 31.25 6.04 -6.86
CA VAL A 506 31.48 5.23 -5.65
C VAL A 506 30.46 5.57 -4.55
N GLU A 507 30.12 6.84 -4.35
CA GLU A 507 29.02 7.25 -3.47
C GLU A 507 27.71 6.57 -3.88
N LEU A 508 27.39 6.56 -5.18
CA LEU A 508 26.21 5.87 -5.69
C LEU A 508 26.30 4.34 -5.48
N TRP A 509 27.48 3.74 -5.66
CA TRP A 509 27.72 2.33 -5.38
C TRP A 509 27.40 1.99 -3.91
N TYR A 510 27.99 2.70 -2.95
CA TYR A 510 27.77 2.46 -1.53
C TYR A 510 26.33 2.78 -1.10
N SER A 511 25.69 3.80 -1.68
CA SER A 511 24.26 4.10 -1.42
C SER A 511 23.31 2.95 -1.77
N VAL A 512 23.78 1.98 -2.56
CA VAL A 512 23.06 0.77 -2.93
C VAL A 512 23.57 -0.44 -2.14
N VAL A 513 24.89 -0.61 -2.07
CA VAL A 513 25.52 -1.79 -1.47
C VAL A 513 25.32 -1.83 0.03
N GLU A 514 25.33 -0.70 0.73
CA GLU A 514 25.05 -0.64 2.17
C GLU A 514 23.63 -1.18 2.47
N PRO A 515 22.55 -0.65 1.84
CA PRO A 515 21.22 -1.21 2.03
C PRO A 515 21.09 -2.70 1.72
N TYR A 516 21.71 -3.09 0.60
CA TYR A 516 21.69 -4.45 0.12
C TYR A 516 22.40 -5.42 1.08
N SER A 517 23.55 -5.01 1.62
CA SER A 517 24.34 -5.83 2.55
C SER A 517 23.71 -5.94 3.94
N ALA A 518 22.92 -4.93 4.34
CA ALA A 518 22.12 -4.95 5.57
C ALA A 518 20.86 -5.82 5.46
N SER A 519 20.47 -6.24 4.25
CA SER A 519 19.29 -7.08 4.05
C SER A 519 19.55 -8.52 4.53
N ALA A 520 18.55 -9.15 5.14
CA ALA A 520 18.62 -10.55 5.59
C ALA A 520 18.52 -11.50 4.39
N LEU A 521 19.61 -11.62 3.63
CA LEU A 521 19.65 -12.42 2.39
C LEU A 521 19.83 -13.91 2.70
N HIS A 522 18.90 -14.74 2.24
CA HIS A 522 18.88 -16.19 2.54
C HIS A 522 20.11 -16.98 2.04
N ASN A 523 20.75 -16.56 0.94
CA ASN A 523 21.91 -17.24 0.38
C ASN A 523 23.09 -16.26 0.22
N GLU A 524 24.11 -16.41 1.06
CA GLU A 524 25.27 -15.52 1.06
C GLU A 524 26.09 -15.59 -0.23
N THR A 525 26.14 -16.76 -0.87
CA THR A 525 26.91 -16.96 -2.12
C THR A 525 26.35 -16.18 -3.30
N ASP A 526 25.06 -15.82 -3.24
CA ASP A 526 24.38 -15.03 -4.27
C ASP A 526 24.65 -13.53 -4.16
N ARG A 527 25.25 -13.06 -3.06
CA ARG A 527 25.36 -11.62 -2.76
C ARG A 527 26.05 -10.82 -3.84
N LEU A 528 27.28 -11.20 -4.20
CA LEU A 528 28.08 -10.48 -5.19
C LEU A 528 27.60 -10.71 -6.63
N PRO A 529 27.25 -11.96 -7.04
CA PRO A 529 26.66 -12.18 -8.36
C PRO A 529 25.43 -11.31 -8.62
N ALA A 530 24.53 -11.16 -7.64
CA ALA A 530 23.33 -10.35 -7.77
C ALA A 530 23.58 -8.83 -7.86
N LEU A 531 24.77 -8.33 -7.49
CA LEU A 531 25.14 -6.93 -7.71
C LEU A 531 25.90 -6.69 -9.01
N SER A 532 26.36 -7.75 -9.68
CA SER A 532 27.22 -7.65 -10.87
C SER A 532 26.63 -6.79 -11.98
N GLY A 533 25.31 -6.85 -12.19
CA GLY A 533 24.61 -6.01 -13.16
C GLY A 533 24.69 -4.53 -12.84
N PHE A 534 24.50 -4.17 -11.57
CA PHE A 534 24.63 -2.79 -11.13
C PHE A 534 26.09 -2.32 -11.14
N ALA A 535 27.04 -3.20 -10.77
CA ALA A 535 28.46 -2.90 -10.86
C ALA A 535 28.86 -2.51 -12.28
N ARG A 536 28.36 -3.21 -13.32
CA ARG A 536 28.60 -2.84 -14.72
C ARG A 536 28.09 -1.46 -15.11
N LEU A 537 27.00 -0.98 -14.49
CA LEU A 537 26.47 0.37 -14.73
C LEU A 537 27.31 1.46 -14.06
N ILE A 538 27.87 1.14 -12.89
CA ILE A 538 28.75 2.04 -12.14
C ILE A 538 30.15 2.09 -12.74
N ALA A 539 30.63 0.99 -13.29
CA ALA A 539 31.97 0.85 -13.84
C ALA A 539 32.33 2.00 -14.78
N SER A 540 33.54 2.52 -14.60
CA SER A 540 34.16 3.48 -15.51
C SER A 540 35.66 3.21 -15.56
N ARG A 541 36.33 3.74 -16.59
CA ARG A 541 37.78 3.54 -16.76
C ARG A 541 38.57 4.03 -15.56
N GLU A 542 38.11 5.11 -14.94
CA GLU A 542 38.72 5.78 -13.79
C GLU A 542 38.56 4.99 -12.48
N LEU A 543 37.51 4.18 -12.34
CA LEU A 543 37.30 3.34 -11.16
C LEU A 543 38.27 2.16 -11.07
N GLY A 544 38.93 1.82 -12.18
CA GLY A 544 39.85 0.69 -12.26
C GLY A 544 39.11 -0.66 -12.22
N GLY A 545 39.81 -1.69 -11.73
CA GLY A 545 39.26 -3.05 -11.62
C GLY A 545 38.15 -3.16 -10.57
N TYR A 546 37.20 -4.06 -10.81
CA TYR A 546 36.19 -4.46 -9.83
C TYR A 546 36.61 -5.75 -9.13
N PHE A 547 36.70 -5.71 -7.80
CA PHE A 547 37.23 -6.78 -6.96
C PHE A 547 36.21 -7.13 -5.89
N ALA A 548 35.28 -8.04 -6.22
CA ALA A 548 34.34 -8.64 -5.27
C ALA A 548 33.58 -7.62 -4.39
N GLY A 549 33.12 -6.52 -4.99
CA GLY A 549 32.38 -5.46 -4.29
C GLY A 549 33.16 -4.16 -4.10
N LEU A 550 34.47 -4.18 -4.36
CA LEU A 550 35.36 -3.03 -4.22
C LEU A 550 35.86 -2.53 -5.58
N TRP A 551 36.08 -1.22 -5.68
CA TRP A 551 36.67 -0.58 -6.86
C TRP A 551 38.16 -0.31 -6.61
N GLY A 552 39.01 -0.56 -7.61
CA GLY A 552 40.45 -0.31 -7.52
C GLY A 552 40.79 1.14 -7.12
N TYR A 553 39.97 2.10 -7.53
CA TYR A 553 40.09 3.52 -7.18
C TYR A 553 40.05 3.80 -5.68
N GLU A 554 39.26 3.06 -4.91
CA GLU A 554 39.08 3.24 -3.46
C GLU A 554 39.53 2.01 -2.66
N PHE A 555 40.32 1.12 -3.26
CA PHE A 555 40.65 -0.17 -2.66
C PHE A 555 41.18 -0.08 -1.23
N PRO A 556 42.09 0.86 -0.87
CA PRO A 556 42.53 1.02 0.52
C PRO A 556 41.42 1.51 1.47
N ALA A 557 40.54 2.39 1.00
CA ALA A 557 39.47 2.97 1.82
C ALA A 557 38.31 1.98 2.03
N GLY A 558 37.96 1.20 1.01
CA GLY A 558 36.88 0.21 1.08
C GLY A 558 37.22 -1.06 1.87
N LEU A 559 38.47 -1.22 2.32
CA LEU A 559 38.91 -2.29 3.23
C LEU A 559 38.85 -1.88 4.71
N LEU A 560 38.66 -0.59 5.00
CA LEU A 560 38.48 -0.03 6.34
C LEU A 560 36.99 0.06 6.68
#